data_AF-A0A8K0UT82-F1
#
_entry.id   AF-A0A8K0UT82-F1
#
_cell.length_a   1.000
_cell.length_b   1.000
_cell.length_c   1.000
_cell.angle_alpha   90.00
_cell.angle_beta   90.00
_cell.angle_gamma   90.00
#
_symmetry.space_group_name_H-M   'P 1'
#
loop_
_entity.id
_entity.type
_entity.pdbx_description
1 polymer ?
#
loop_
_entity_poly.entity_id
_entity_poly.type
_entity_poly.pdbx_seq_one_letter_code
_entity_poly.pdbx_strand_id
1 'polypeptide(L)'
;MSAAPAPKPTSSENIVSQKYDRCLADLVVKTGVGFGVGVVASVILFRRRGWPVALSTGFGAGAAYADCDRSFNPARIPGTRIVPAESK
;
A
#
# COMPACT_ATOMS: atom_id res chain seq x y z
N MET A 1 20.63 14.10 -2.33
CA MET A 1 19.65 15.21 -2.42
C MET A 1 19.05 15.14 -3.81
N SER A 2 18.00 14.35 -4.01
CA SER A 2 17.32 14.24 -5.31
C SER A 2 16.10 15.16 -5.28
N ALA A 3 16.09 16.15 -6.16
CA ALA A 3 15.12 17.24 -6.20
C ALA A 3 13.68 16.73 -6.39
N ALA A 4 12.78 17.13 -5.50
CA ALA A 4 11.34 17.01 -5.70
C ALA A 4 10.87 18.20 -6.58
N PRO A 5 10.15 17.98 -7.70
CA PRO A 5 9.65 19.07 -8.51
C PRO A 5 8.48 19.78 -7.81
N ALA A 6 8.48 21.11 -7.87
CA ALA A 6 7.51 22.01 -7.27
C ALA A 6 6.05 21.71 -7.67
N PRO A 7 5.06 21.95 -6.79
CA PRO A 7 3.66 21.63 -7.05
C PRO A 7 3.09 22.61 -8.09
N LYS A 8 2.84 22.10 -9.30
CA LYS A 8 1.99 22.77 -10.31
C LYS A 8 0.56 22.87 -9.76
N PRO A 9 -0.23 23.90 -10.13
CA PRO A 9 -1.61 24.05 -9.66
C PRO A 9 -2.33 22.71 -9.82
N THR A 10 -2.78 22.16 -8.70
CA THR A 10 -3.22 20.77 -8.61
C THR A 10 -4.56 20.65 -9.33
N SER A 11 -4.51 20.42 -10.65
CA SER A 11 -5.66 19.93 -11.40
C SER A 11 -6.20 18.71 -10.67
N SER A 12 -7.52 18.56 -10.65
CA SER A 12 -8.24 17.44 -10.05
C SER A 12 -7.64 16.09 -10.47
N GLU A 13 -7.15 16.01 -11.70
CA GLU A 13 -6.48 14.84 -12.29
C GLU A 13 -5.18 14.49 -11.57
N ASN A 14 -4.37 15.50 -11.19
CA ASN A 14 -3.08 15.30 -10.54
C ASN A 14 -3.24 14.72 -9.12
N ILE A 15 -4.30 15.11 -8.41
CA ILE A 15 -4.65 14.53 -7.11
C ILE A 15 -5.02 13.05 -7.23
N VAL A 16 -5.79 12.69 -8.27
CA VAL A 16 -6.18 11.30 -8.52
C VAL A 16 -4.95 10.47 -8.89
N SER A 17 -4.11 10.96 -9.80
CA SER A 17 -2.85 10.28 -10.18
C SER A 17 -1.94 10.04 -8.98
N GLN A 18 -1.78 11.02 -8.09
CA GLN A 18 -0.93 10.86 -6.91
C GLN A 18 -1.46 9.81 -5.92
N LYS A 19 -2.79 9.69 -5.74
CA LYS A 19 -3.39 8.65 -4.91
C LYS A 19 -3.24 7.25 -5.52
N TYR A 20 -3.39 7.14 -6.83
CA TYR A 20 -3.16 5.89 -7.54
C TYR A 20 -1.71 5.43 -7.42
N ASP A 21 -0.76 6.33 -7.61
CA ASP A 21 0.67 6.01 -7.51
C ASP A 21 1.02 5.53 -6.10
N ARG A 22 0.50 6.21 -5.07
CA ARG A 22 0.67 5.79 -3.67
C ARG A 22 0.04 4.42 -3.40
N CYS A 23 -1.15 4.17 -3.93
CA CYS A 23 -1.84 2.89 -3.79
C CYS A 23 -1.06 1.75 -4.45
N LEU A 24 -0.56 1.96 -5.67
CA LEU A 24 0.24 0.97 -6.38
C LEU A 24 1.55 0.69 -5.66
N ALA A 25 2.21 1.73 -5.15
CA ALA A 25 3.43 1.58 -4.35
C ALA A 25 3.17 0.74 -3.09
N ASP A 26 2.12 1.05 -2.31
CA ASP A 26 1.79 0.28 -1.10
C ASP A 26 1.42 -1.16 -1.46
N LEU A 27 0.68 -1.37 -2.54
CA LEU A 27 0.32 -2.71 -3.02
C LEU A 27 1.56 -3.53 -3.34
N VAL A 28 2.50 -3.02 -4.14
CA VAL A 28 3.73 -3.74 -4.49
C VAL A 28 4.57 -4.04 -3.24
N VAL A 29 4.71 -3.07 -2.33
CA VAL A 29 5.50 -3.26 -1.10
C VAL A 29 4.85 -4.30 -0.19
N LYS A 30 3.55 -4.17 0.12
CA LYS A 30 2.85 -5.03 1.09
C LYS A 30 2.65 -6.44 0.56
N THR A 31 2.37 -6.58 -0.74
CA THR A 31 2.31 -7.90 -1.40
C THR A 31 3.69 -8.53 -1.52
N GLY A 32 4.73 -7.76 -1.87
CA GLY A 32 6.10 -8.25 -1.96
C GLY A 32 6.63 -8.72 -0.61
N VAL A 33 6.38 -7.96 0.46
CA VAL A 33 6.71 -8.35 1.84
C VAL A 33 5.92 -9.59 2.26
N GLY A 34 4.60 -9.61 2.00
CA GLY A 34 3.76 -10.78 2.28
C GLY A 34 4.25 -12.03 1.57
N PHE A 35 4.58 -11.92 0.28
CA PHE A 35 5.14 -13.01 -0.52
C PHE A 35 6.49 -13.48 0.03
N GLY A 36 7.41 -12.56 0.34
CA GLY A 36 8.72 -12.90 0.91
C GLY A 36 8.60 -13.66 2.24
N VAL A 37 7.78 -13.16 3.16
CA VAL A 37 7.47 -13.83 4.43
C VAL A 37 6.82 -15.20 4.18
N GLY A 38 5.88 -15.27 3.24
CA GLY A 38 5.23 -16.49 2.83
C GLY A 38 6.18 -17.56 2.32
N VAL A 39 7.15 -17.19 1.49
CA VAL A 39 8.16 -18.10 0.94
C VAL A 39 9.05 -18.62 2.06
N VAL A 40 9.57 -17.75 2.93
CA VAL A 40 10.40 -18.14 4.07
C VAL A 40 9.64 -19.07 5.01
N ALA A 41 8.39 -18.73 5.36
CA ALA A 41 7.53 -19.57 6.19
C ALA A 41 7.22 -20.92 5.51
N SER A 42 6.94 -20.92 4.20
CA SER A 42 6.66 -22.12 3.42
C SER A 42 7.82 -23.11 3.44
N VAL A 43 9.05 -22.61 3.28
CA VAL A 43 10.26 -23.45 3.24
C VAL A 43 10.63 -23.98 4.62
N ILE A 44 10.56 -23.15 5.66
CA ILE A 44 11.05 -23.51 7.01
C ILE A 44 10.00 -24.29 7.81
N LEU A 45 8.75 -23.81 7.85
CA LEU A 45 7.72 -24.33 8.77
C LEU A 45 6.77 -25.32 8.09
N PHE A 46 6.47 -25.12 6.80
CA PHE A 46 5.42 -25.86 6.10
C PHE A 46 5.93 -26.84 5.05
N ARG A 47 7.21 -27.24 5.10
CA ARG A 47 7.77 -28.32 4.28
C ARG A 47 7.51 -28.12 2.76
N ARG A 48 7.62 -26.88 2.26
CA ARG A 48 7.33 -26.44 0.87
C ARG A 48 5.86 -26.44 0.44
N ARG A 49 4.90 -26.45 1.36
CA ARG A 49 3.49 -26.28 0.98
C ARG A 49 3.23 -24.86 0.50
N GLY A 50 2.54 -24.68 -0.64
CA GLY A 50 2.35 -23.37 -1.28
C GLY A 50 1.26 -22.48 -0.66
N TRP A 51 0.36 -23.04 0.15
CA TRP A 51 -0.74 -22.28 0.77
C TRP A 51 -0.31 -21.12 1.68
N PRO A 52 0.82 -21.16 2.44
CA PRO A 52 1.27 -20.03 3.25
C PRO A 52 1.69 -18.85 2.39
N VAL A 53 2.25 -19.10 1.21
CA VAL A 53 2.61 -18.04 0.23
C VAL A 53 1.35 -17.37 -0.28
N ALA A 54 0.36 -18.16 -0.69
CA ALA A 54 -0.92 -17.63 -1.18
C ALA A 54 -1.66 -16.83 -0.09
N LEU A 55 -1.72 -17.33 1.15
CA LEU A 55 -2.38 -16.61 2.25
C LEU A 55 -1.65 -15.33 2.65
N SER A 56 -0.33 -15.37 2.81
CA SER A 56 0.45 -14.19 3.22
C SER A 56 0.45 -13.11 2.14
N THR A 57 0.57 -13.50 0.86
CA THR A 57 0.47 -12.57 -0.28
C THR A 57 -0.94 -11.99 -0.37
N GLY A 58 -1.99 -12.82 -0.22
CA GLY A 58 -3.38 -12.38 -0.23
C GLY A 58 -3.71 -11.43 0.92
N PHE A 59 -3.18 -11.68 2.12
CA PHE A 59 -3.30 -10.76 3.26
C PHE A 59 -2.60 -9.43 2.98
N GLY A 60 -1.37 -9.44 2.46
CA GLY A 60 -0.64 -8.24 2.07
C GLY A 60 -1.40 -7.41 1.01
N ALA A 61 -1.95 -8.09 0.00
CA ALA A 61 -2.78 -7.46 -1.04
C ALA A 61 -4.05 -6.83 -0.47
N GLY A 62 -4.78 -7.57 0.39
CA GLY A 62 -6.01 -7.08 1.01
C GLY A 62 -5.76 -5.89 1.94
N ALA A 63 -4.68 -5.91 2.70
CA ALA A 63 -4.29 -4.81 3.57
C ALA A 63 -3.89 -3.55 2.77
N ALA A 64 -3.24 -3.69 1.61
CA ALA A 64 -2.94 -2.57 0.73
C ALA A 64 -4.21 -2.02 0.09
N TYR A 65 -5.13 -2.89 -0.35
CA TYR A 65 -6.41 -2.47 -0.92
C TYR A 65 -7.25 -1.66 0.07
N ALA A 66 -7.28 -2.07 1.34
CA ALA A 66 -7.96 -1.32 2.39
C ALA A 66 -7.31 0.05 2.65
N ASP A 67 -5.98 0.16 2.50
CA ASP A 67 -5.25 1.44 2.56
C ASP A 67 -5.63 2.35 1.38
N CYS A 68 -5.74 1.77 0.19
CA CYS A 68 -6.20 2.47 -1.00
C CYS A 68 -7.63 2.99 -0.87
N ASP A 69 -8.59 2.17 -0.42
CA ASP A 69 -10.00 2.62 -0.25
C ASP A 69 -10.11 3.81 0.72
N ARG A 70 -9.33 3.81 1.81
CA ARG A 70 -9.26 4.94 2.75
C ARG A 70 -8.67 6.20 2.13
N SER A 71 -7.71 6.05 1.22
CA SER A 71 -7.10 7.17 0.51
C SER A 71 -8.08 7.82 -0.48
N PHE A 72 -8.96 7.04 -1.10
CA PHE A 72 -10.00 7.54 -2.01
C PHE A 72 -11.25 8.04 -1.29
N ASN A 73 -11.65 7.41 -0.19
CA ASN A 73 -12.84 7.78 0.58
C ASN A 73 -12.52 8.01 2.07
N PRO A 74 -11.87 9.13 2.42
CA PRO A 74 -11.46 9.40 3.80
C PRO A 74 -12.65 9.61 4.77
N ALA A 75 -13.86 9.86 4.26
CA ALA A 75 -15.08 9.95 5.07
C ALA A 75 -15.58 8.58 5.56
N ARG A 76 -15.08 7.46 4.99
CA ARG A 76 -15.43 6.10 5.44
C ARG A 76 -14.73 5.69 6.74
N ILE A 77 -13.88 6.55 7.31
CA ILE A 77 -13.10 6.29 8.51
C ILE A 77 -13.77 7.00 9.70
N PRO A 78 -14.47 6.28 10.60
CA PRO A 78 -15.05 6.92 11.79
C PRO A 78 -13.92 7.47 12.69
N GLY A 79 -13.95 8.78 12.94
CA GLY A 79 -13.18 9.41 14.02
C GLY A 79 -11.73 9.84 13.74
N THR A 80 -11.26 9.93 12.48
CA THR A 80 -9.89 10.39 12.19
C THR A 80 -9.86 11.74 11.48
N ARG A 81 -8.99 12.66 11.95
CA ARG A 81 -8.65 13.90 11.24
C ARG A 81 -7.46 13.62 10.32
N ILE A 82 -7.63 13.95 9.04
CA ILE A 82 -6.57 13.86 8.04
C ILE A 82 -5.58 14.98 8.34
N VAL A 83 -4.48 14.69 9.03
CA VAL A 83 -3.36 15.63 9.17
C VAL A 83 -2.56 15.53 7.87
N PRO A 84 -2.48 16.59 7.04
CA PRO A 84 -1.58 16.58 5.90
C PRO A 84 -0.16 16.42 6.46
N ALA A 85 0.58 15.45 5.92
CA ALA A 85 1.98 15.27 6.30
C ALA A 85 2.77 16.53 5.88
N GLU A 86 3.03 17.39 6.85
CA GLU A 86 3.98 18.50 6.75
C GLU A 86 5.37 17.89 6.59
N SER A 87 5.91 17.91 5.36
CA SER A 87 7.29 17.53 5.08
C SER A 87 8.13 18.81 5.09
N LYS A 88 8.87 19.00 6.18
CA LYS A 88 9.97 19.96 6.28
C LYS A 88 11.13 19.56 5.39
#